data_AF-A0A6S7K2H5-F1
#
_entry.id   AF-A0A6S7K2H5-F1
#
_cell.length_a   1.000
_cell.length_b   1.000
_cell.length_c   1.000
_cell.angle_alpha   90.00
_cell.angle_beta   90.00
_cell.angle_gamma   90.00
#
_symmetry.space_group_name_H-M   'P 1'
#
loop_
_entity.id
_entity.type
_entity.pdbx_description
1 polymer ?
#
loop_
_entity_poly.entity_id
_entity_poly.type
_entity_poly.pdbx_seq_one_letter_code
_entity_poly.pdbx_strand_id
1 'polypeptide(L)'
;MALTCPERSSVMASLDITYMRFYPEGVKFSHTIFRKRSHSGNLGESVYPKFTKESLCPDMCLTEYLKRTKEWRQKNDDKPRLFPSFKKPHKPVSLSTLSPWD
;
A
#
# COMPACT_ATOMS: atom_id res chain seq x y z
N MET A 1 -2.42 1.50 -9.05
CA MET A 1 -2.08 0.34 -8.18
C MET A 1 -3.09 -0.79 -8.33
N ALA A 2 -4.40 -0.55 -8.19
CA ALA A 2 -5.44 -1.58 -8.39
C ALA A 2 -5.38 -2.25 -9.78
N LEU A 3 -5.07 -1.48 -10.83
CA LEU A 3 -4.92 -1.99 -12.21
C LEU A 3 -3.78 -3.01 -12.39
N THR A 4 -2.76 -2.97 -11.54
CA THR A 4 -1.55 -3.81 -11.68
C THR A 4 -1.52 -4.97 -10.70
N CYS A 5 -2.34 -4.91 -9.66
CA CYS A 5 -2.51 -5.96 -8.66
C CYS A 5 -3.97 -5.91 -8.21
N PRO A 6 -4.82 -6.88 -8.61
CA PRO A 6 -6.24 -6.91 -8.29
C PRO A 6 -6.44 -7.38 -6.84
N GLU A 7 -6.06 -6.52 -5.91
CA GLU A 7 -6.25 -6.72 -4.47
C GLU A 7 -7.55 -6.07 -4.02
N ARG A 8 -8.17 -6.63 -2.98
CA ARG A 8 -9.34 -5.98 -2.39
C ARG A 8 -8.92 -4.67 -1.72
N SER A 9 -9.75 -3.64 -1.81
CA SER A 9 -9.62 -2.40 -1.03
C SER A 9 -9.30 -2.60 0.45
N SER A 10 -9.77 -3.68 1.09
CA SER A 10 -9.41 -4.02 2.48
C SER A 10 -7.93 -4.36 2.66
N VAL A 11 -7.33 -5.03 1.68
CA VAL A 11 -5.90 -5.36 1.65
C VAL A 11 -5.10 -4.09 1.38
N MET A 12 -5.54 -3.29 0.40
CA MET A 12 -4.92 -2.00 0.09
C MET A 12 -4.90 -1.06 1.30
N ALA A 13 -6.00 -1.00 2.07
CA ALA A 13 -6.08 -0.22 3.30
C ALA A 13 -5.10 -0.67 4.38
N SER A 14 -4.69 -1.93 4.35
CA SER A 14 -3.80 -2.55 5.33
C SER A 14 -2.32 -2.57 4.93
N LEU A 15 -1.99 -2.12 3.72
CA LEU A 15 -0.61 -2.08 3.25
C LEU A 15 0.23 -1.16 4.14
N ASP A 16 1.41 -1.63 4.50
CA ASP A 16 2.31 -0.99 5.44
C ASP A 16 3.71 -0.89 4.81
N ILE A 17 4.30 0.29 4.91
CA ILE A 17 5.57 0.65 4.26
C ILE A 17 6.75 -0.08 4.91
N THR A 18 6.64 -0.46 6.19
CA THR A 18 7.66 -1.26 6.90
C THR A 18 7.83 -2.63 6.24
N TYR A 19 6.74 -3.17 5.69
CA TYR A 19 6.71 -4.47 5.03
C TYR A 19 6.75 -4.33 3.49
N MET A 20 7.14 -3.16 2.99
CA MET A 20 7.33 -2.88 1.57
C MET A 20 8.80 -3.11 1.19
N ARG A 21 9.03 -3.77 0.05
CA ARG A 21 10.36 -3.98 -0.51
C ARG A 21 10.37 -3.75 -2.01
N PHE A 22 11.41 -3.05 -2.47
CA PHE A 22 11.69 -2.85 -3.89
C PHE A 22 12.57 -3.99 -4.41
N TYR A 23 12.25 -4.48 -5.59
CA TYR A 23 12.96 -5.52 -6.31
C TYR A 23 13.13 -5.10 -7.79
N PRO A 24 14.07 -5.73 -8.53
CA PRO A 24 14.22 -5.47 -9.97
C PRO A 24 12.92 -5.68 -10.76
N GLU A 25 12.10 -6.66 -10.35
CA GLU A 25 10.82 -6.99 -10.97
C GLU A 25 9.65 -6.09 -10.54
N GLY A 26 9.80 -5.27 -9.50
CA GLY A 26 8.72 -4.43 -8.97
C GLY A 26 8.73 -4.28 -7.44
N VAL A 27 7.58 -3.94 -6.87
CA VAL A 27 7.42 -3.68 -5.44
C VAL A 27 6.57 -4.77 -4.82
N LYS A 28 6.98 -5.29 -3.66
CA LYS A 28 6.20 -6.27 -2.89
C LYS A 28 5.84 -5.71 -1.53
N PHE A 29 4.65 -6.05 -1.07
CA PHE A 29 4.18 -5.79 0.28
C PHE A 29 3.80 -7.11 0.96
N SER A 30 4.45 -7.44 2.06
CA SER A 30 4.03 -8.57 2.89
C SER A 30 2.81 -8.18 3.72
N HIS A 31 1.79 -9.05 3.75
CA HIS A 31 0.57 -8.77 4.51
C HIS A 31 0.81 -9.02 6.00
N THR A 32 0.20 -8.19 6.84
CA THR A 32 0.29 -8.28 8.31
C THR A 32 -0.99 -8.83 8.95
N ILE A 33 -2.06 -8.96 8.16
CA ILE A 33 -3.39 -9.37 8.63
C ILE A 33 -3.76 -10.70 7.99
N PHE A 34 -4.19 -11.66 8.81
CA PHE A 34 -4.69 -12.96 8.34
C PHE A 34 -5.94 -12.81 7.49
N ARG A 35 -5.92 -13.38 6.28
CA ARG A 35 -7.11 -13.54 5.45
C ARG A 35 -7.96 -14.68 6.03
N LYS A 36 -9.29 -14.54 6.02
CA LYS A 36 -10.24 -15.59 6.47
C LYS A 36 -10.07 -16.96 5.76
N ARG A 37 -9.28 -17.04 4.67
CA ARG A 37 -8.94 -18.27 3.95
C ARG A 37 -7.44 -18.62 3.97
N SER A 38 -6.63 -17.96 4.80
CA SER A 38 -5.23 -18.36 5.00
C SER A 38 -5.21 -19.61 5.88
N HIS A 39 -5.26 -20.78 5.25
CA HIS A 39 -5.28 -22.07 5.94
C HIS A 39 -3.88 -22.52 6.43
N SER A 40 -2.80 -21.81 6.05
CA SER A 40 -1.43 -22.31 6.21
C SER A 40 -0.45 -21.35 6.91
N GLY A 41 -0.95 -20.34 7.64
CA GLY A 41 -0.06 -19.40 8.34
C GLY A 41 0.66 -18.40 7.42
N ASN A 42 0.56 -18.56 6.10
CA ASN A 42 1.11 -17.62 5.13
C ASN A 42 0.13 -16.45 4.93
N LEU A 43 0.57 -15.25 5.31
CA LEU A 43 -0.23 -14.02 5.22
C LEU A 43 -0.41 -13.56 3.77
N GLY A 44 0.45 -14.02 2.87
CA GLY A 44 0.46 -13.62 1.46
C GLY A 44 1.20 -12.30 1.22
N GLU A 45 1.38 -11.97 -0.04
CA GLU A 45 2.04 -10.74 -0.49
C GLU A 45 1.24 -10.10 -1.63
N SER A 46 1.27 -8.78 -1.71
CA SER A 46 0.82 -8.05 -2.90
C SER A 46 2.05 -7.68 -3.72
N VAL A 47 2.03 -8.04 -5.00
CA VAL A 47 3.13 -7.78 -5.94
C VAL A 47 2.66 -6.77 -6.97
N TYR A 48 3.41 -5.68 -7.09
CA TYR A 48 3.20 -4.62 -8.06
C TYR A 48 4.35 -4.65 -9.07
N PRO A 49 4.14 -5.14 -10.29
CA PRO A 49 5.22 -5.31 -11.26
C PRO A 49 5.79 -3.98 -11.74
N LYS A 50 7.07 -3.97 -12.10
CA LYS A 50 7.73 -2.85 -12.77
C LYS A 50 7.37 -2.86 -14.25
N PHE A 51 7.04 -1.70 -14.80
CA PHE A 51 6.77 -1.51 -16.22
C PHE A 51 7.80 -0.57 -16.85
N THR A 52 8.04 -0.75 -18.15
CA THR A 52 8.93 0.10 -18.95
C THR A 52 8.35 1.50 -19.16
N LYS A 53 7.02 1.61 -19.25
CA LYS A 53 6.33 2.90 -19.36
C LYS A 53 6.20 3.54 -17.98
N GLU A 54 6.98 4.58 -17.75
CA GLU A 54 7.08 5.27 -16.45
C GLU A 54 5.73 5.75 -15.90
N SER A 55 4.85 6.28 -16.77
CA SER A 55 3.52 6.78 -16.36
C SER A 55 2.55 5.71 -15.89
N LEU A 56 2.84 4.43 -16.16
CA LEU A 56 2.04 3.29 -15.71
C LEU A 56 2.75 2.47 -14.64
N CYS A 57 4.01 2.80 -14.31
CA CYS A 57 4.85 1.98 -13.46
C CYS A 57 4.54 2.22 -11.96
N PRO A 58 3.99 1.23 -11.24
CA PRO A 58 3.72 1.33 -9.81
C PRO A 58 4.96 1.64 -8.97
N ASP A 59 6.11 1.10 -9.36
CA ASP A 59 7.41 1.33 -8.71
C ASP A 59 7.77 2.82 -8.68
N MET A 60 7.73 3.47 -9.84
CA MET A 60 8.00 4.90 -9.97
C MET A 60 6.93 5.74 -9.27
N CYS A 61 5.66 5.37 -9.42
CA CYS A 61 4.54 6.04 -8.77
C CYS A 61 4.65 5.98 -7.24
N LEU A 62 4.97 4.81 -6.68
CA LEU A 62 5.17 4.59 -5.25
C LEU A 62 6.37 5.37 -4.73
N THR A 63 7.49 5.36 -5.46
CA THR A 63 8.69 6.12 -5.09
C THR A 63 8.39 7.61 -4.97
N GLU A 64 7.75 8.19 -5.99
CA GLU A 64 7.39 9.61 -5.99
C GLU A 64 6.33 9.92 -4.93
N TYR A 65 5.36 9.03 -4.74
CA TYR A 65 4.34 9.18 -3.71
C TYR A 65 4.93 9.19 -2.29
N LEU A 66 5.85 8.28 -1.99
CA LEU A 66 6.56 8.23 -0.71
C LEU A 66 7.40 9.48 -0.49
N LYS A 67 8.07 9.98 -1.54
CA LYS A 67 8.82 11.23 -1.49
C LYS A 67 7.94 12.42 -1.13
N ARG A 68 6.79 12.57 -1.82
CA ARG A 68 5.84 13.68 -1.58
C ARG A 68 5.17 13.60 -0.21
N THR A 69 4.88 12.40 0.25
CA THR A 69 4.18 12.19 1.54
C THR A 69 5.13 12.11 2.73
N LYS A 70 6.45 12.19 2.52
CA LYS A 70 7.48 12.04 3.57
C LYS A 70 7.27 12.98 4.74
N GLU A 71 6.96 14.24 4.48
CA GLU A 71 6.77 15.27 5.52
C GLU A 71 5.51 15.03 6.36
N TRP A 72 4.48 14.43 5.77
CA TRP A 72 3.21 14.15 6.45
C TRP A 72 3.29 12.93 7.36
N ARG A 73 4.33 12.10 7.21
CA ARG A 73 4.52 10.86 7.98
C ARG A 73 5.23 11.08 9.32
N GLN A 74 5.76 12.27 9.59
CA GLN A 74 6.68 12.50 10.72
C GLN A 74 6.02 12.91 12.04
N LYS A 75 4.73 12.62 12.30
CA LYS A 75 4.05 13.27 13.44
C LYS A 75 2.96 12.46 14.15
N ASN A 76 3.26 11.26 14.66
CA ASN A 76 2.39 10.40 15.50
C ASN A 76 1.57 9.33 14.76
N ASP A 77 2.15 8.64 13.78
CA ASP A 77 1.47 7.49 13.21
C ASP A 77 1.95 6.20 13.89
N ASP A 78 1.14 5.67 14.82
CA ASP A 78 1.39 4.36 15.46
C ASP A 78 1.46 3.21 14.44
N LYS A 79 1.07 3.46 13.17
CA LYS A 79 1.10 2.46 12.09
C LYS A 79 1.60 3.10 10.78
N PRO A 80 2.76 2.68 10.23
CA PRO A 80 3.34 3.22 8.99
C PRO A 80 2.61 2.75 7.72
N ARG A 81 1.32 3.07 7.60
CA ARG A 81 0.46 2.68 6.47
C ARG A 81 0.91 3.32 5.16
N LEU A 82 0.71 2.60 4.06
CA LEU A 82 1.00 3.08 2.72
C LEU A 82 0.24 4.38 2.43
N PHE A 83 -1.06 4.41 2.69
CA PHE A 83 -1.88 5.62 2.55
C PHE A 83 -1.82 6.42 3.86
N PRO A 84 -1.04 7.52 3.93
CA PRO A 84 -0.94 8.33 5.11
C PRO A 84 -2.27 9.03 5.32
N SER A 85 -2.80 8.95 6.53
CA SER A 85 -4.10 9.48 6.84
C SER A 85 -4.03 10.58 7.88
N PHE A 86 -3.19 11.58 7.64
CA PHE A 86 -2.86 12.54 8.70
C PHE A 86 -2.71 13.95 8.16
N LYS A 87 -3.85 14.58 7.92
CA LYS A 87 -4.03 15.98 8.34
C LYS A 87 -5.19 16.00 9.33
N LYS A 88 -4.89 16.18 10.62
CA LYS A 88 -5.94 16.49 11.61
C LYS A 88 -6.75 17.68 11.07
N PRO A 89 -8.10 17.65 11.12
CA PRO A 89 -8.96 16.81 11.96
C PRO A 89 -9.56 15.55 11.28
N HIS A 90 -9.08 15.14 10.11
CA HIS A 90 -9.75 14.09 9.33
C HIS A 90 -9.49 12.67 9.86
N LYS A 91 -10.50 11.79 9.73
CA LYS A 91 -10.41 10.37 10.09
C LYS A 91 -9.41 9.62 9.19
N PRO A 92 -8.82 8.52 9.68
CA PRO A 92 -7.89 7.75 8.90
C PRO A 92 -8.54 7.18 7.62
N VAL A 93 -7.73 6.99 6.57
CA VAL A 93 -8.16 6.29 5.36
C VAL A 93 -8.56 4.89 5.79
N SER A 94 -9.81 4.57 5.54
CA SER A 94 -10.43 3.31 5.90
C SER A 94 -10.91 2.60 4.64
N LEU A 95 -11.42 1.39 4.81
CA LEU A 95 -12.07 0.65 3.73
C LEU A 95 -13.13 1.49 3.02
N SER A 96 -13.93 2.28 3.76
CA SER A 96 -14.98 3.12 3.15
C SER A 96 -14.42 4.26 2.30
N THR A 97 -13.17 4.68 2.54
CA THR A 97 -12.48 5.67 1.70
C THR A 97 -11.92 5.05 0.43
N LEU A 98 -11.43 3.81 0.51
CA LEU A 98 -10.80 3.12 -0.62
C LEU A 98 -11.77 2.33 -1.48
N SER A 99 -12.90 1.86 -0.93
CA SER A 99 -13.88 1.07 -1.69
C SER A 99 -14.43 1.77 -2.93
N PRO A 100 -14.58 3.11 -2.98
CA PRO A 100 -14.97 3.80 -4.21
C PRO A 100 -13.83 4.00 -5.22
N TRP A 101 -12.59 3.63 -4.87
CA TRP A 101 -11.41 3.76 -5.73
C TRP A 101 -11.05 2.47 -6.49
N ASP A 102 -11.69 1.36 -6.12
CA ASP A 102 -11.61 0.05 -6.80
C ASP A 102 -12.61 -0.04 -7.95
#